data_AF-A0A8T0QXK8-F1
#
_entry.id   AF-A0A8T0QXK8-F1
#
_cell.length_a   1.000
_cell.length_b   1.000
_cell.length_c   1.000
_cell.angle_alpha   90.00
_cell.angle_beta   90.00
_cell.angle_gamma   90.00
#
_symmetry.space_group_name_H-M   'P 1'
#
loop_
_entity.id
_entity.type
_entity.pdbx_description
1 polymer ?
#
loop_
_entity_poly.entity_id
_entity_poly.type
_entity_poly.pdbx_seq_one_letter_code
_entity_poly.pdbx_strand_id
1 'polypeptide(L)'
;MALKAAVSVTRLPSPPLRCLLSLASSKSAAARRLARVSAAMAVQPAVVVGGGRVGQALLSMGPPGADVLVGRGEKVPDDAPGPILVCTRNDDLDAVLEATPKSRWRDLVFFQNGMLDPWFESKGLVDANQVLAYFAVSKLGEPPVDGITDTNPEGLTAAFGSWAPAVAARLQNGGLTCKVLEKEAFQKQMLEKLIWISAFMLVGARHPGASVGAVEKEYRYELQRGALHLMKA
;
A
#
# COMPACT_ATOMS: atom_id res chain seq x y z
N MET A 1 30.85 -12.58 -63.62
CA MET A 1 31.35 -13.84 -64.19
C MET A 1 31.09 -14.93 -63.16
N ALA A 2 30.32 -15.94 -63.53
CA ALA A 2 29.86 -17.02 -62.67
C ALA A 2 30.98 -18.04 -62.39
N LEU A 3 30.92 -18.74 -61.26
CA LEU A 3 31.03 -20.20 -61.29
C LEU A 3 30.33 -20.84 -60.08
N LYS A 4 29.46 -21.78 -60.43
CA LYS A 4 28.71 -22.72 -59.58
C LYS A 4 29.64 -23.84 -59.12
N ALA A 5 29.36 -24.42 -57.96
CA ALA A 5 29.53 -25.85 -57.73
C ALA A 5 28.46 -26.34 -56.74
N ALA A 6 27.82 -27.44 -57.11
CA ALA A 6 26.71 -28.09 -56.45
C ALA A 6 27.19 -29.44 -55.87
N VAL A 7 26.63 -29.88 -54.74
CA VAL A 7 26.57 -31.28 -54.30
C VAL A 7 25.29 -31.42 -53.44
N SER A 8 24.20 -31.92 -54.01
CA SER A 8 23.68 -33.30 -53.97
C SER A 8 22.95 -33.67 -52.68
N VAL A 9 21.65 -33.89 -52.83
CA VAL A 9 20.65 -34.23 -51.81
C VAL A 9 20.50 -35.74 -51.75
N THR A 10 20.48 -36.29 -50.54
CA THR A 10 19.92 -37.63 -50.27
C THR A 10 18.87 -37.50 -49.16
N ARG A 11 17.62 -37.83 -49.51
CA ARG A 11 16.47 -37.94 -48.60
C ARG A 11 16.46 -39.34 -47.99
N LEU A 12 16.17 -39.43 -46.70
CA LEU A 12 15.69 -40.66 -46.03
C LEU A 12 14.53 -40.32 -45.07
N PRO A 13 13.65 -41.29 -44.74
CA PRO A 13 12.21 -41.08 -44.67
C PRO A 13 11.69 -40.72 -43.27
N SER A 14 10.58 -39.99 -43.25
CA SER A 14 9.75 -39.69 -42.06
C SER A 14 8.90 -40.90 -41.63
N PRO A 15 8.77 -41.21 -40.33
CA PRO A 15 7.77 -42.16 -39.84
C PRO A 15 6.45 -41.45 -39.43
N PRO A 16 5.34 -42.20 -39.32
CA PRO A 16 3.98 -41.66 -39.40
C PRO A 16 3.39 -41.24 -38.04
N LEU A 17 2.30 -40.47 -38.12
CA LEU A 17 1.47 -40.03 -37.00
C LEU A 17 0.33 -41.01 -36.69
N ARG A 18 0.12 -41.24 -35.38
CA ARG A 18 -1.09 -41.70 -34.64
C ARG A 18 -1.42 -43.21 -34.59
N CYS A 19 -1.56 -43.77 -33.38
CA CYS A 19 -2.88 -43.96 -32.72
C CYS A 19 -2.79 -44.60 -31.30
N LEU A 20 -3.55 -44.02 -30.36
CA LEU A 20 -4.31 -44.60 -29.22
C LEU A 20 -3.66 -45.31 -27.99
N LEU A 21 -4.03 -44.71 -26.83
CA LEU A 21 -4.51 -45.31 -25.57
C LEU A 21 -3.58 -46.04 -24.58
N SER A 22 -3.61 -45.50 -23.35
CA SER A 22 -3.53 -46.17 -22.04
C SER A 22 -2.22 -46.84 -21.63
N LEU A 23 -1.52 -46.25 -20.65
CA LEU A 23 -1.27 -46.91 -19.35
C LEU A 23 -0.71 -45.91 -18.33
N ALA A 24 -1.25 -45.99 -17.11
CA ALA A 24 -0.94 -45.14 -15.98
C ALA A 24 0.54 -45.19 -15.57
N SER A 25 1.10 -44.06 -15.14
CA SER A 25 2.21 -44.08 -14.16
C SER A 25 2.33 -42.75 -13.41
N SER A 26 1.81 -42.76 -12.18
CA SER A 26 2.39 -42.16 -10.97
C SER A 26 3.64 -41.31 -11.18
N LYS A 27 3.48 -39.98 -11.17
CA LYS A 27 4.47 -39.06 -10.59
C LYS A 27 3.79 -37.94 -9.81
N SER A 28 3.88 -38.09 -8.49
CA SER A 28 4.19 -37.01 -7.54
C SER A 28 3.13 -35.93 -7.31
N ALA A 29 2.16 -36.29 -6.47
CA ALA A 29 1.78 -35.67 -5.18
C ALA A 29 2.55 -34.44 -4.61
N ALA A 30 3.03 -33.50 -5.45
CA ALA A 30 3.75 -32.29 -5.02
C ALA A 30 3.09 -30.98 -5.50
N ALA A 31 1.85 -31.03 -5.98
CA ALA A 31 1.00 -29.86 -6.19
C ALA A 31 -0.07 -29.78 -5.10
N ARG A 32 0.35 -29.83 -3.83
CA ARG A 32 -0.56 -29.52 -2.72
C ARG A 32 -0.70 -28.00 -2.64
N ARG A 33 -1.83 -27.52 -3.13
CA ARG A 33 -2.55 -26.30 -2.73
C ARG A 33 -1.90 -25.58 -1.54
N LEU A 34 -1.21 -24.47 -1.82
CA LEU A 34 -1.16 -23.35 -0.89
C LEU A 34 -2.52 -22.63 -0.98
N ALA A 35 -3.58 -23.30 -0.51
CA ALA A 35 -4.79 -22.59 -0.13
C ALA A 35 -4.46 -21.88 1.18
N ARG A 36 -3.97 -20.65 1.09
CA ARG A 36 -3.86 -19.75 2.23
C ARG A 36 -5.31 -19.43 2.64
N VAL A 37 -5.86 -20.22 3.56
CA VAL A 37 -7.12 -19.87 4.22
C VAL A 37 -6.79 -18.68 5.12
N SER A 38 -6.80 -17.48 4.54
CA SER A 38 -6.88 -16.27 5.33
C SER A 38 -8.31 -16.26 5.85
N ALA A 39 -8.51 -16.64 7.12
CA ALA A 39 -9.77 -16.35 7.78
C ALA A 39 -9.93 -14.82 7.68
N ALA A 40 -10.95 -14.37 6.93
CA ALA A 40 -11.25 -12.95 6.84
C ALA A 40 -11.54 -12.47 8.27
N MET A 41 -10.62 -11.67 8.84
CA MET A 41 -10.84 -11.08 10.14
C MET A 41 -12.06 -10.17 10.03
N ALA A 42 -13.00 -10.30 10.96
CA ALA A 42 -14.13 -9.38 11.02
C ALA A 42 -13.60 -7.95 11.17
N VAL A 43 -14.10 -7.03 10.34
CA VAL A 43 -13.75 -5.62 10.43
C VAL A 43 -14.28 -5.09 11.75
N GLN A 44 -13.39 -4.53 12.58
CA GLN A 44 -13.77 -3.97 13.87
C GLN A 44 -14.31 -2.54 13.71
N PRO A 45 -15.24 -2.09 14.58
CA PRO A 45 -15.58 -0.68 14.71
C PRO A 45 -14.34 0.17 14.97
N ALA A 46 -14.36 1.41 14.51
CA ALA A 46 -13.27 2.35 14.70
C ALA A 46 -13.78 3.76 14.96
N VAL A 47 -12.92 4.57 15.57
CA VAL A 47 -13.06 6.03 15.53
C VAL A 47 -12.27 6.54 14.33
N VAL A 48 -12.86 7.38 13.49
CA VAL A 48 -12.19 8.01 12.34
C VAL A 48 -12.08 9.50 12.58
N VAL A 49 -10.85 9.98 12.74
CA VAL A 49 -10.58 11.40 12.99
C VAL A 49 -10.28 12.10 11.66
N GLY A 50 -11.16 13.01 11.24
CA GLY A 50 -11.06 13.77 10.00
C GLY A 50 -11.90 13.20 8.85
N GLY A 51 -13.04 13.83 8.57
CA GLY A 51 -13.99 13.47 7.52
C GLY A 51 -13.61 13.87 6.08
N GLY A 52 -12.31 13.90 5.77
CA GLY A 52 -11.82 14.12 4.41
C GLY A 52 -11.99 12.90 3.51
N ARG A 53 -11.40 12.94 2.31
CA ARG A 53 -11.49 11.85 1.32
C ARG A 53 -11.08 10.48 1.88
N VAL A 54 -9.93 10.41 2.55
CA VAL A 54 -9.44 9.15 3.16
C VAL A 54 -10.32 8.71 4.32
N GLY A 55 -10.69 9.63 5.23
CA GLY A 55 -11.53 9.30 6.37
C GLY A 55 -12.90 8.77 5.96
N GLN A 56 -13.57 9.40 4.99
CA GLN A 56 -14.84 8.92 4.45
C GLN A 56 -14.71 7.56 3.76
N ALA A 57 -13.61 7.34 3.02
CA ALA A 57 -13.35 6.03 2.43
C ALA A 57 -13.21 4.97 3.53
N LEU A 58 -12.43 5.22 4.59
CA LEU A 58 -12.27 4.28 5.70
C LEU A 58 -13.58 4.01 6.46
N LEU A 59 -14.45 5.00 6.65
CA LEU A 59 -15.79 4.80 7.21
C LEU A 59 -16.63 3.86 6.35
N SER A 60 -16.62 4.05 5.02
CA SER A 60 -17.37 3.19 4.10
C SER A 60 -16.87 1.73 4.08
N MET A 61 -15.62 1.49 4.50
CA MET A 61 -15.03 0.16 4.65
C MET A 61 -15.28 -0.46 6.02
N GLY A 62 -15.87 0.28 6.96
CA GLY A 62 -16.17 -0.18 8.30
C GLY A 62 -17.42 -1.06 8.37
N PRO A 63 -17.73 -1.58 9.57
CA PRO A 63 -19.01 -2.20 9.82
C PRO A 63 -20.14 -1.15 9.71
N PRO A 64 -21.27 -1.46 9.05
CA PRO A 64 -22.36 -0.51 8.88
C PRO A 64 -22.86 0.06 10.23
N GLY A 65 -22.81 1.38 10.37
CA GLY A 65 -23.35 2.10 11.53
C GLY A 65 -22.56 1.93 12.84
N ALA A 66 -21.38 1.31 12.82
CA ALA A 66 -20.61 1.04 14.04
C ALA A 66 -19.46 2.03 14.28
N ASP A 67 -18.98 2.70 13.23
CA ASP A 67 -17.89 3.65 13.35
C ASP A 67 -18.35 5.01 13.86
N VAL A 68 -17.44 5.71 14.53
CA VAL A 68 -17.63 7.09 14.99
C VAL A 68 -16.76 8.01 14.15
N LEU A 69 -17.34 9.00 13.48
CA LEU A 69 -16.60 10.08 12.83
C LEU A 69 -16.38 11.22 13.82
N VAL A 70 -15.13 11.67 13.95
CA VAL A 70 -14.73 12.80 14.77
C VAL A 70 -14.23 13.92 13.87
N GLY A 71 -14.90 15.06 13.93
CA GLY A 71 -14.59 16.29 13.23
C GLY A 71 -13.56 17.17 13.94
N ARG A 72 -13.26 18.32 13.32
CA ARG A 72 -12.36 19.33 13.91
C ARG A 72 -13.01 19.92 15.16
N GLY A 73 -12.28 19.90 16.29
CA GLY A 73 -12.74 20.46 17.57
C GLY A 73 -13.60 19.52 18.40
N GLU A 74 -13.98 18.37 17.86
CA GLU A 74 -14.69 17.33 18.60
C GLU A 74 -13.71 16.46 19.41
N LYS A 75 -14.18 15.91 20.53
CA LYS A 75 -13.38 15.00 21.37
C LYS A 75 -13.50 13.57 20.85
N VAL A 76 -12.40 12.82 20.95
CA VAL A 76 -12.43 11.37 20.74
C VAL A 76 -13.12 10.73 21.96
N PRO A 77 -14.13 9.85 21.76
CA PRO A 77 -14.81 9.19 22.89
C PRO A 77 -13.85 8.32 23.71
N ASP A 78 -14.04 8.33 25.03
CA ASP A 78 -13.22 7.55 25.96
C ASP A 78 -13.38 6.04 25.78
N ASP A 79 -14.62 5.60 25.52
CA ASP A 79 -15.08 4.20 25.58
C ASP A 79 -15.34 3.56 24.20
N ALA A 80 -15.22 4.32 23.11
CA ALA A 80 -15.40 3.78 21.76
C ALA A 80 -14.39 2.65 21.50
N PRO A 81 -14.81 1.43 21.13
CA PRO A 81 -13.91 0.30 20.94
C PRO A 81 -13.08 0.45 19.67
N GLY A 82 -11.95 -0.26 19.62
CA GLY A 82 -11.15 -0.40 18.40
C GLY A 82 -10.16 0.74 18.16
N PRO A 83 -9.56 0.76 16.95
CA PRO A 83 -8.53 1.72 16.59
C PRO A 83 -9.10 3.12 16.35
N ILE A 84 -8.24 4.12 16.49
CA ILE A 84 -8.51 5.52 16.14
C ILE A 84 -7.72 5.86 14.87
N LEU A 85 -8.40 5.88 13.72
CA LEU A 85 -7.82 6.11 12.40
C LEU A 85 -7.66 7.61 12.15
N VAL A 86 -6.43 8.12 12.22
CA VAL A 86 -6.11 9.55 12.08
C VAL A 86 -5.91 9.91 10.62
N CYS A 87 -6.88 10.63 10.06
CA CYS A 87 -6.95 11.00 8.64
C CYS A 87 -6.88 12.51 8.40
N THR A 88 -6.40 13.27 9.39
CA THR A 88 -6.18 14.71 9.31
C THR A 88 -4.85 15.04 8.61
N ARG A 89 -4.59 16.34 8.39
CA ARG A 89 -3.29 16.82 7.90
C ARG A 89 -2.24 16.75 9.02
N ASN A 90 -0.97 16.71 8.64
CA ASN A 90 0.16 16.67 9.58
C ASN A 90 0.12 17.86 10.56
N ASP A 91 -0.22 19.07 10.08
CA ASP A 91 -0.29 20.28 10.92
C ASP A 91 -1.41 20.24 11.97
N ASP A 92 -2.37 19.31 11.86
CA ASP A 92 -3.47 19.15 12.81
C ASP A 92 -3.17 18.07 13.89
N LEU A 93 -2.04 17.36 13.82
CA LEU A 93 -1.79 16.19 14.68
C LEU A 93 -1.70 16.53 16.18
N ASP A 94 -1.17 17.69 16.54
CA ASP A 94 -1.10 18.12 17.95
C ASP A 94 -2.52 18.30 18.53
N ALA A 95 -3.44 18.89 17.74
CA ALA A 95 -4.84 19.03 18.14
C ALA A 95 -5.55 17.67 18.27
N VAL A 96 -5.18 16.68 17.46
CA VAL A 96 -5.70 15.31 17.60
C VAL A 96 -5.27 14.71 18.94
N LEU A 97 -4.01 14.89 19.36
CA LEU A 97 -3.54 14.42 20.66
C LEU A 97 -4.26 15.10 21.83
N GLU A 98 -4.51 16.41 21.74
CA GLU A 98 -5.27 17.17 22.74
C GLU A 98 -6.76 16.78 22.82
N ALA A 99 -7.32 16.37 21.68
CA ALA A 99 -8.69 15.87 21.59
C ALA A 99 -8.83 14.40 22.01
N THR A 100 -7.72 13.67 22.11
CA THR A 100 -7.70 12.24 22.41
C THR A 100 -7.33 11.99 23.88
N PRO A 101 -8.16 11.24 24.64
CA PRO A 101 -7.80 10.81 25.98
C PRO A 101 -6.44 10.11 26.00
N LYS A 102 -5.54 10.50 26.91
CA LYS A 102 -4.16 9.98 26.94
C LYS A 102 -4.10 8.46 27.09
N SER A 103 -5.08 7.86 27.77
CA SER A 103 -5.24 6.40 27.89
C SER A 103 -5.40 5.69 26.55
N ARG A 104 -5.98 6.38 25.56
CA ARG A 104 -6.30 5.92 24.21
C ARG A 104 -5.22 6.26 23.17
N TRP A 105 -4.14 6.95 23.53
CA TRP A 105 -3.07 7.27 22.57
C TRP A 105 -2.44 6.03 21.93
N ARG A 106 -2.42 4.89 22.66
CA ARG A 106 -1.96 3.60 22.14
C ARG A 106 -2.81 3.07 20.96
N ASP A 107 -4.04 3.57 20.84
CA ASP A 107 -5.01 3.15 19.82
C ASP A 107 -4.98 4.03 18.56
N LEU A 108 -4.20 5.12 18.58
CA LEU A 108 -4.01 5.98 17.42
C LEU A 108 -3.28 5.23 16.31
N VAL A 109 -3.82 5.34 15.10
CA VAL A 109 -3.26 4.81 13.86
C VAL A 109 -3.11 5.94 12.85
N PHE A 110 -1.86 6.26 12.50
CA PHE A 110 -1.53 7.42 11.69
C PHE A 110 -1.45 7.06 10.20
N PHE A 111 -2.29 7.69 9.36
CA PHE A 111 -2.32 7.52 7.89
C PHE A 111 -1.52 8.60 7.14
N GLN A 112 -0.69 9.35 7.86
CA GLN A 112 0.01 10.51 7.36
C GLN A 112 1.12 10.11 6.39
N ASN A 113 1.39 11.00 5.43
CA ASN A 113 2.58 10.88 4.58
C ASN A 113 3.79 11.52 5.27
N GLY A 114 4.98 11.02 4.93
CA GLY A 114 6.25 11.48 5.45
C GLY A 114 6.85 10.52 6.48
N MET A 115 7.91 10.96 7.16
CA MET A 115 8.54 10.27 8.28
C MET A 115 8.21 11.02 9.56
N LEU A 116 7.29 10.46 10.35
CA LEU A 116 6.79 11.09 11.57
C LEU A 116 7.65 10.78 12.81
N ASP A 117 8.69 9.95 12.68
CA ASP A 117 9.55 9.52 13.79
C ASP A 117 10.01 10.68 14.71
N PRO A 118 10.52 11.83 14.21
CA PRO A 118 10.89 12.94 15.08
C PRO A 118 9.72 13.52 15.88
N TRP A 119 8.53 13.59 15.26
CA TRP A 119 7.32 14.04 15.94
C TRP A 119 6.87 13.01 16.98
N PHE A 120 6.87 11.72 16.65
CA PHE A 120 6.54 10.66 17.59
C PHE A 120 7.47 10.65 18.80
N GLU A 121 8.78 10.78 18.61
CA GLU A 121 9.76 10.89 19.69
C GLU A 121 9.44 12.07 20.62
N SER A 122 9.14 13.24 20.06
CA SER A 122 8.80 14.44 20.84
C SER A 122 7.54 14.28 21.72
N LYS A 123 6.64 13.35 21.36
CA LYS A 123 5.40 13.07 22.08
C LYS A 123 5.45 11.78 22.92
N GLY A 124 6.55 11.03 22.87
CA GLY A 124 6.68 9.73 23.53
C GLY A 124 5.88 8.60 22.86
N LEU A 125 5.77 8.64 21.52
CA LEU A 125 4.95 7.76 20.68
C LEU A 125 5.78 6.87 19.74
N VAL A 126 7.00 6.50 20.14
CA VAL A 126 8.02 5.85 19.27
C VAL A 126 7.57 4.53 18.61
N ASP A 127 6.57 3.86 19.18
CA ASP A 127 5.98 2.62 18.62
C ASP A 127 4.49 2.79 18.24
N ALA A 128 4.09 4.02 17.88
CA ALA A 128 2.74 4.31 17.41
C ALA A 128 2.38 3.47 16.18
N ASN A 129 1.09 3.13 16.06
CA ASN A 129 0.59 2.42 14.89
C ASN A 129 0.60 3.35 13.67
N GLN A 130 1.02 2.84 12.52
CA GLN A 130 1.20 3.65 11.32
C GLN A 130 0.72 2.92 10.08
N VAL A 131 0.33 3.69 9.06
CA VAL A 131 -0.06 3.19 7.75
C VAL A 131 0.62 4.00 6.66
N LEU A 132 1.41 3.31 5.85
CA LEU A 132 1.93 3.84 4.59
C LEU A 132 0.86 3.61 3.51
N ALA A 133 -0.04 4.57 3.36
CA ALA A 133 -1.10 4.48 2.36
C ALA A 133 -0.55 4.60 0.92
N TYR A 134 -0.71 3.56 0.11
CA TYR A 134 -0.50 3.58 -1.34
C TYR A 134 -1.82 3.31 -2.04
N PHE A 135 -2.82 4.12 -1.75
CA PHE A 135 -4.08 4.16 -2.47
C PHE A 135 -4.50 5.62 -2.63
N ALA A 136 -5.32 5.89 -3.63
CA ALA A 136 -5.80 7.23 -3.91
C ALA A 136 -7.32 7.28 -3.84
N VAL A 137 -7.85 8.30 -3.15
CA VAL A 137 -9.27 8.67 -3.23
C VAL A 137 -9.34 9.95 -4.03
N SER A 138 -9.81 9.86 -5.28
CA SER A 138 -9.84 10.97 -6.22
C SER A 138 -10.75 12.10 -5.71
N LYS A 139 -12.00 11.78 -5.37
CA LYS A 139 -12.98 12.72 -4.80
C LYS A 139 -13.73 12.13 -3.61
N LEU A 140 -14.38 12.99 -2.84
CA LEU A 140 -15.18 12.57 -1.70
C LEU A 140 -16.31 11.63 -2.17
N GLY A 141 -16.46 10.48 -1.52
CA GLY A 141 -17.48 9.49 -1.85
C GLY A 141 -17.14 8.56 -3.02
N GLU A 142 -16.03 8.79 -3.74
CA GLU A 142 -15.53 7.83 -4.72
C GLU A 142 -14.78 6.68 -4.03
N PRO A 143 -14.87 5.44 -4.55
CA PRO A 143 -14.09 4.34 -4.02
C PRO A 143 -12.59 4.63 -4.21
N PRO A 144 -11.74 4.21 -3.27
CA PRO A 144 -10.30 4.31 -3.44
C PRO A 144 -9.82 3.42 -4.60
N VAL A 145 -8.73 3.85 -5.22
CA VAL A 145 -7.96 3.05 -6.18
C VAL A 145 -6.70 2.58 -5.48
N ASP A 146 -6.48 1.26 -5.48
CA ASP A 146 -5.28 0.66 -4.92
C ASP A 146 -4.04 0.99 -5.75
N GLY A 147 -2.89 1.11 -5.10
CA GLY A 147 -1.59 1.39 -5.71
C GLY A 147 -0.90 0.12 -6.22
N ILE A 148 -1.68 -0.84 -6.71
CA ILE A 148 -1.16 -2.03 -7.38
C ILE A 148 -0.56 -1.62 -8.72
N THR A 149 0.60 -2.19 -9.03
CA THR A 149 1.33 -1.95 -10.29
C THR A 149 1.81 -3.28 -10.85
N ASP A 150 2.21 -3.32 -12.13
CA ASP A 150 2.76 -4.53 -12.75
C ASP A 150 3.99 -5.08 -12.02
N THR A 151 4.78 -4.21 -11.39
CA THR A 151 5.97 -4.57 -10.61
C THR A 151 5.68 -4.88 -9.15
N ASN A 152 4.51 -4.48 -8.64
CA ASN A 152 4.07 -4.74 -7.26
C ASN A 152 2.60 -5.21 -7.28
N PRO A 153 2.33 -6.41 -7.84
CA PRO A 153 0.97 -6.94 -7.99
C PRO A 153 0.29 -7.21 -6.64
N GLU A 154 1.06 -7.35 -5.57
CA GLU A 154 0.59 -7.53 -4.20
C GLU A 154 0.28 -6.20 -3.47
N GLY A 155 0.52 -5.07 -4.14
CA GLY A 155 0.31 -3.72 -3.63
C GLY A 155 1.38 -3.22 -2.67
N LEU A 156 1.39 -1.90 -2.45
CA LEU A 156 2.40 -1.23 -1.64
C LEU A 156 1.85 -0.71 -0.30
N THR A 157 0.53 -0.70 -0.07
CA THR A 157 0.02 -0.23 1.22
C THR A 157 0.51 -1.13 2.35
N ALA A 158 1.03 -0.54 3.42
CA ALA A 158 1.55 -1.28 4.57
C ALA A 158 1.10 -0.67 5.90
N ALA A 159 0.89 -1.50 6.90
CA ALA A 159 0.52 -1.13 8.26
C ALA A 159 1.49 -1.74 9.28
N PHE A 160 1.77 -0.99 10.35
CA PHE A 160 2.61 -1.37 11.48
C PHE A 160 1.91 -1.07 12.81
N GLY A 161 2.24 -1.84 13.86
CA GLY A 161 1.72 -1.70 15.22
C GLY A 161 0.64 -2.71 15.58
N SER A 162 0.16 -2.66 16.82
CA SER A 162 -0.85 -3.58 17.35
C SER A 162 -2.16 -3.58 16.58
N TRP A 163 -2.51 -2.45 15.95
CA TRP A 163 -3.73 -2.30 15.15
C TRP A 163 -3.56 -2.63 13.67
N ALA A 164 -2.35 -2.98 13.22
CA ALA A 164 -2.09 -3.27 11.80
C ALA A 164 -2.96 -4.39 11.21
N PRO A 165 -3.23 -5.52 11.90
CA PRO A 165 -4.15 -6.53 11.38
C PRO A 165 -5.58 -6.03 11.18
N ALA A 166 -6.09 -5.19 12.10
CA ALA A 166 -7.43 -4.60 11.99
C ALA A 166 -7.52 -3.60 10.84
N VAL A 167 -6.47 -2.80 10.64
CA VAL A 167 -6.35 -1.91 9.47
C VAL A 167 -6.33 -2.72 8.18
N ALA A 168 -5.54 -3.78 8.11
CA ALA A 168 -5.46 -4.63 6.92
C ALA A 168 -6.83 -5.25 6.59
N ALA A 169 -7.55 -5.76 7.58
CA ALA A 169 -8.89 -6.30 7.40
C ALA A 169 -9.87 -5.24 6.87
N ARG A 170 -9.82 -4.01 7.40
CA ARG A 170 -10.65 -2.89 6.93
C ARG A 170 -10.34 -2.51 5.49
N LEU A 171 -9.06 -2.35 5.15
CA LEU A 171 -8.64 -2.00 3.78
C LEU A 171 -9.04 -3.11 2.79
N GLN A 172 -8.88 -4.39 3.17
CA GLN A 172 -9.32 -5.54 2.37
C GLN A 172 -10.84 -5.56 2.16
N ASN A 173 -11.62 -5.17 3.16
CA ASN A 173 -13.08 -5.01 3.02
C ASN A 173 -13.44 -3.91 2.00
N GLY A 174 -12.57 -2.90 1.83
CA GLY A 174 -12.66 -1.90 0.77
C GLY A 174 -12.08 -2.32 -0.58
N GLY A 175 -11.67 -3.58 -0.75
CA GLY A 175 -11.01 -4.07 -1.96
C GLY A 175 -9.56 -3.60 -2.15
N LEU A 176 -8.92 -3.11 -1.09
CA LEU A 176 -7.53 -2.66 -1.09
C LEU A 176 -6.60 -3.72 -0.48
N THR A 177 -5.39 -3.79 -1.01
CA THR A 177 -4.28 -4.55 -0.43
C THR A 177 -3.70 -3.82 0.77
N CYS A 178 -3.17 -4.59 1.72
CA CYS A 178 -2.42 -4.06 2.86
C CYS A 178 -1.48 -5.14 3.42
N LYS A 179 -0.19 -4.83 3.49
CA LYS A 179 0.83 -5.64 4.14
C LYS A 179 0.87 -5.30 5.64
N VAL A 180 0.86 -6.30 6.51
CA VAL A 180 1.22 -6.11 7.91
C VAL A 180 2.71 -6.37 8.04
N LEU A 181 3.47 -5.35 8.44
CA LEU A 181 4.93 -5.41 8.51
C LEU A 181 5.43 -5.22 9.94
N GLU A 182 6.53 -5.91 10.24
CA GLU A 182 7.33 -5.65 11.43
C GLU A 182 8.14 -4.36 11.28
N LYS A 183 8.59 -3.82 12.42
CA LYS A 183 9.20 -2.48 12.51
C LYS A 183 10.27 -2.19 11.45
N GLU A 184 11.27 -3.08 11.33
CA GLU A 184 12.39 -2.85 10.41
C GLU A 184 11.95 -2.86 8.94
N ALA A 185 11.04 -3.76 8.56
CA ALA A 185 10.51 -3.83 7.20
C ALA A 185 9.62 -2.62 6.89
N PHE A 186 8.81 -2.19 7.86
CA PHE A 186 7.98 -0.99 7.73
C PHE A 186 8.83 0.27 7.57
N GLN A 187 9.89 0.42 8.36
CA GLN A 187 10.80 1.58 8.27
C GLN A 187 11.55 1.64 6.93
N LYS A 188 12.02 0.51 6.41
CA LYS A 188 12.62 0.43 5.06
C LYS A 188 11.65 0.96 4.01
N GLN A 189 10.41 0.47 4.04
CA GLN A 189 9.39 0.91 3.09
C GLN A 189 8.97 2.37 3.28
N MET A 190 8.96 2.87 4.53
CA MET A 190 8.69 4.29 4.84
C MET A 190 9.76 5.19 4.23
N LEU A 191 11.04 4.83 4.34
CA LEU A 191 12.15 5.58 3.74
C LEU A 191 12.08 5.55 2.20
N GLU A 192 11.78 4.40 1.61
CA GLU A 192 11.55 4.29 0.16
C GLU A 192 10.41 5.21 -0.29
N LYS A 193 9.28 5.20 0.42
CA LYS A 193 8.14 6.10 0.17
C LYS A 193 8.54 7.57 0.31
N LEU A 194 9.30 7.90 1.34
CA LEU A 194 9.75 9.26 1.61
C LEU A 194 10.62 9.77 0.47
N ILE A 195 11.63 8.99 0.04
CA ILE A 195 12.49 9.34 -1.10
C ILE A 195 11.64 9.57 -2.35
N TRP A 196 10.69 8.67 -2.62
CA TRP A 196 9.79 8.78 -3.76
C TRP A 196 8.95 10.07 -3.71
N ILE A 197 8.23 10.32 -2.60
CA ILE A 197 7.40 11.52 -2.45
C ILE A 197 8.27 12.78 -2.53
N SER A 198 9.40 12.82 -1.83
CA SER A 198 10.29 13.98 -1.82
C SER A 198 10.80 14.31 -3.22
N ALA A 199 11.23 13.31 -4.00
CA ALA A 199 11.72 13.53 -5.35
C ALA A 199 10.58 13.97 -6.30
N PHE A 200 9.45 13.26 -6.29
CA PHE A 200 8.32 13.56 -7.17
C PHE A 200 7.69 14.93 -6.86
N MET A 201 7.45 15.24 -5.59
CA MET A 201 6.80 16.49 -5.20
C MET A 201 7.72 17.69 -5.40
N LEU A 202 9.04 17.56 -5.17
CA LEU A 202 9.99 18.63 -5.45
C LEU A 202 10.06 18.94 -6.94
N VAL A 203 10.16 17.93 -7.80
CA VAL A 203 10.16 18.14 -9.26
C VAL A 203 8.82 18.68 -9.73
N GLY A 204 7.70 18.12 -9.26
CA GLY A 204 6.36 18.63 -9.59
C GLY A 204 6.14 20.08 -9.19
N ALA A 205 6.65 20.51 -8.02
CA ALA A 205 6.55 21.90 -7.57
C ALA A 205 7.34 22.88 -8.46
N ARG A 206 8.41 22.41 -9.11
CA ARG A 206 9.17 23.21 -10.10
C ARG A 206 8.46 23.35 -11.45
N HIS A 207 7.49 22.47 -11.72
CA HIS A 207 6.77 22.39 -13.00
C HIS A 207 5.25 22.52 -12.77
N PRO A 208 4.73 23.74 -12.52
CA PRO A 208 3.32 23.95 -12.19
C PRO A 208 2.36 23.35 -13.22
N GLY A 209 1.36 22.61 -12.74
CA GLY A 209 0.38 21.93 -13.59
C GLY A 209 0.79 20.53 -14.06
N ALA A 210 2.04 20.10 -13.83
CA ALA A 210 2.46 18.74 -14.10
C ALA A 210 1.74 17.75 -13.17
N SER A 211 1.15 16.70 -13.75
CA SER A 211 0.69 15.54 -12.98
C SER A 211 1.87 14.67 -12.54
N VAL A 212 1.66 13.77 -11.57
CA VAL A 212 2.68 12.77 -11.17
C VAL A 212 3.17 11.95 -12.37
N GLY A 213 2.27 11.58 -13.29
CA GLY A 213 2.63 10.86 -14.52
C GLY A 213 3.41 11.72 -15.52
N ALA A 214 3.16 13.04 -15.57
CA ALA A 214 3.96 13.95 -16.37
C ALA A 214 5.38 14.11 -15.78
N VAL A 215 5.50 14.22 -14.45
CA VAL A 215 6.80 14.21 -13.75
C VAL A 215 7.63 12.99 -14.11
N GLU A 216 7.02 11.80 -14.08
CA GLU A 216 7.69 10.54 -14.43
C GLU A 216 8.18 10.51 -15.89
N LYS A 217 7.36 10.96 -16.83
CA LYS A 217 7.61 10.83 -18.27
C LYS A 217 8.51 11.93 -18.83
N GLU A 218 8.23 13.18 -18.48
CA GLU A 218 8.84 14.36 -19.11
C GLU A 218 10.06 14.88 -18.33
N TYR A 219 10.08 14.68 -17.00
CA TYR A 219 11.11 15.24 -16.10
C TYR A 219 11.98 14.16 -15.44
N ARG A 220 12.11 13.00 -16.10
CA ARG A 220 12.80 11.80 -15.59
C ARG A 220 14.23 12.08 -15.12
N TYR A 221 14.98 12.91 -15.84
CA TYR A 221 16.36 13.25 -15.48
C TYR A 221 16.44 14.03 -14.16
N GLU A 222 15.57 15.04 -13.97
CA GLU A 222 15.49 15.79 -12.71
C GLU A 222 15.10 14.87 -11.55
N LEU A 223 14.12 14.00 -11.79
CA LEU A 223 13.66 13.01 -10.81
C LEU A 223 14.80 12.07 -10.37
N GLN A 224 15.53 11.49 -11.33
CA GLN A 224 16.67 10.61 -11.06
C GLN A 224 17.77 11.33 -10.28
N ARG A 225 18.09 12.56 -10.67
CA ARG A 225 19.10 13.38 -9.98
C ARG A 225 18.68 13.72 -8.54
N GLY A 226 17.42 14.08 -8.34
CA GLY A 226 16.86 14.37 -7.01
C GLY A 226 16.88 13.14 -6.10
N ALA A 227 16.38 12.00 -6.58
CA ALA A 227 16.39 10.75 -5.83
C ALA A 227 17.83 10.30 -5.47
N LEU A 228 18.78 10.42 -6.40
CA LEU A 228 20.18 10.08 -6.14
C LEU A 228 20.81 10.97 -5.06
N HIS A 229 20.43 12.24 -4.97
CA HIS A 229 20.91 13.12 -3.92
C HIS A 229 20.36 12.69 -2.55
N LEU A 230 19.06 12.37 -2.48
CA LEU A 230 18.41 11.90 -1.25
C LEU A 230 18.98 10.57 -0.74
N MET A 231 19.41 9.67 -1.63
CA MET A 231 20.03 8.39 -1.24
C MET A 231 21.47 8.54 -0.72
N LYS A 232 22.11 9.70 -0.90
CA LYS A 232 23.50 9.96 -0.49
C LYS A 232 23.62 10.89 0.72
N ALA A 233 22.52 11.52 1.13
CA ALA A 233 22.45 12.40 2.28
C ALA A 233 22.30 11.58 3.56
#